data_AF-F3B6G7-F1
#
_entry.id   AF-F3B6G7-F1
#
_cell.length_a   1.000
_cell.length_b   1.000
_cell.length_c   1.000
_cell.angle_alpha   90.00
_cell.angle_beta   90.00
_cell.angle_gamma   90.00
#
_symmetry.space_group_name_H-M   'P 1'
#
loop_
_entity.id
_entity.type
_entity.pdbx_description
1 polymer ?
#
loop_
_entity_poly.entity_id
_entity_poly.type
_entity_poly.pdbx_seq_one_letter_code
_entity_poly.pdbx_strand_id
1 'polypeptide(L)'
;MGNLINNFFSLATYIDSSGKSSFAQDWTVFYWAYWMVWCVATPFFIGSISRGRTIKEVILGGYIFGLSGTFISFIVLGNYGIALNVFGQLDLVKIYNESQNLYFTIGEIISTLPLPFIAMILLILTMITFYATTFDSITLVAAAYSYKSLDNKEPSKKIKLYWSILLILLPIGLIFSDNSMSNLQTVSIIAAFPIGIIMILLIISFFKDADMYLSGN
;
A
#
# COMPACT_ATOMS: atom_id res chain seq x y z
N MET A 1 14.65 13.68 -7.44
CA MET A 1 14.97 14.02 -6.04
C MET A 1 14.94 15.52 -5.77
N GLY A 2 15.68 16.37 -6.49
CA GLY A 2 15.60 17.83 -6.28
C GLY A 2 14.18 18.39 -6.38
N ASN A 3 13.39 17.94 -7.36
CA ASN A 3 11.99 18.37 -7.51
C ASN A 3 11.09 17.96 -6.31
N LEU A 4 11.33 16.79 -5.72
CA LEU A 4 10.59 16.30 -4.55
C LEU A 4 10.87 17.19 -3.34
N ILE A 5 12.14 17.50 -3.08
CA ILE A 5 12.56 18.32 -1.93
C ILE A 5 11.99 19.73 -2.06
N ASN A 6 12.09 20.33 -3.25
CA ASN A 6 11.60 21.69 -3.48
C ASN A 6 10.09 21.83 -3.29
N ASN A 7 9.31 20.81 -3.67
CA ASN A 7 7.85 20.84 -3.57
C ASN A 7 7.30 20.14 -2.33
N PHE A 8 8.15 19.59 -1.46
CA PHE A 8 7.72 18.74 -0.34
C PHE A 8 6.72 19.46 0.56
N PHE A 9 7.06 20.65 1.07
CA PHE A 9 6.19 21.39 1.97
C PHE A 9 4.89 21.84 1.29
N SER A 10 4.98 22.27 0.03
CA SER A 10 3.80 22.66 -0.74
C SER A 10 2.83 21.49 -0.93
N LEU A 11 3.34 20.31 -1.26
CA LEU A 11 2.53 19.10 -1.44
C LEU A 11 2.03 18.54 -0.10
N ALA A 12 2.81 18.67 0.96
CA ALA A 12 2.43 18.20 2.30
C ALA A 12 1.20 18.92 2.86
N THR A 13 1.00 20.19 2.49
CA THR A 13 -0.16 20.99 2.90
C THR A 13 -1.14 21.25 1.75
N TYR A 14 -0.98 20.56 0.62
CA TYR A 14 -1.83 20.78 -0.54
C TYR A 14 -3.24 20.25 -0.29
N ILE A 15 -4.18 21.18 -0.16
CA ILE A 15 -5.61 20.93 -0.11
C ILE A 15 -6.20 21.84 -1.18
N ASP A 16 -6.94 21.30 -2.14
CA ASP A 16 -7.60 22.15 -3.14
C ASP A 16 -8.77 22.89 -2.49
N SER A 17 -8.50 24.09 -2.00
CA SER A 17 -9.49 25.00 -1.42
C SER A 17 -10.37 25.68 -2.48
N SER A 18 -9.97 25.64 -3.75
CA SER A 18 -10.71 26.26 -4.85
C SER A 18 -11.84 25.38 -5.37
N GLY A 19 -11.85 24.09 -5.02
CA GLY A 19 -12.85 23.10 -5.45
C GLY A 19 -12.86 22.82 -6.95
N LYS A 20 -11.76 23.13 -7.65
CA LYS A 20 -11.63 22.98 -9.11
C LYS A 20 -10.96 21.66 -9.51
N SER A 21 -10.31 20.99 -8.57
CA SER A 21 -9.53 19.79 -8.75
C SER A 21 -9.74 18.82 -7.58
N SER A 22 -10.18 17.60 -7.90
CA SER A 22 -10.26 16.50 -6.94
C SER A 22 -8.90 15.83 -6.68
N PHE A 23 -7.80 16.33 -7.26
CA PHE A 23 -6.48 15.66 -7.19
C PHE A 23 -6.03 15.31 -5.77
N ALA A 24 -6.17 16.23 -4.82
CA ALA A 24 -5.79 15.99 -3.43
C ALA A 24 -6.64 14.88 -2.79
N GLN A 25 -7.92 14.79 -3.14
CA GLN A 25 -8.86 13.81 -2.60
C GLN A 25 -8.64 12.43 -3.23
N ASP A 26 -8.53 12.38 -4.56
CA ASP A 26 -8.42 11.15 -5.34
C ASP A 26 -7.07 10.43 -5.12
N TRP A 27 -6.00 11.20 -4.86
CA TRP A 27 -4.65 10.66 -4.72
C TRP A 27 -4.10 10.80 -3.30
N THR A 28 -3.91 12.03 -2.82
CA THR A 28 -3.21 12.26 -1.55
C THR A 28 -3.99 11.69 -0.37
N VAL A 29 -5.29 12.02 -0.25
CA VAL A 29 -6.15 11.51 0.83
C VAL A 29 -6.34 10.01 0.71
N PHE A 30 -6.56 9.49 -0.51
CA PHE A 30 -6.66 8.04 -0.73
C PHE A 30 -5.40 7.30 -0.28
N TYR A 31 -4.20 7.73 -0.70
CA TYR A 31 -2.97 7.04 -0.31
C TYR A 31 -2.71 7.15 1.18
N TRP A 32 -2.99 8.30 1.82
CA TRP A 32 -2.94 8.39 3.29
C TRP A 32 -3.89 7.38 3.94
N ALA A 33 -5.15 7.33 3.51
CA ALA A 33 -6.12 6.37 4.02
C ALA A 33 -5.66 4.93 3.84
N TYR A 34 -5.15 4.59 2.66
CA TYR A 34 -4.58 3.29 2.35
C TYR A 34 -3.46 2.93 3.34
N TRP A 35 -2.43 3.78 3.48
CA TRP A 35 -1.31 3.51 4.38
C TRP A 35 -1.73 3.43 5.85
N MET A 36 -2.70 4.23 6.29
CA MET A 36 -3.25 4.15 7.66
C MET A 36 -3.83 2.78 7.97
N VAL A 37 -4.56 2.16 7.03
CA VAL A 37 -5.10 0.80 7.20
C VAL A 37 -3.96 -0.21 7.36
N TRP A 38 -2.90 -0.09 6.57
CA TRP A 38 -1.72 -0.97 6.64
C TRP A 38 -0.93 -0.81 7.94
N CYS A 39 -0.92 0.38 8.55
CA CYS A 39 -0.25 0.64 9.83
C CYS A 39 -0.77 -0.23 10.99
N VAL A 40 -1.94 -0.86 10.90
CA VAL A 40 -2.46 -1.74 11.96
C VAL A 40 -1.82 -3.14 11.92
N ALA A 41 -1.44 -3.62 10.73
CA ALA A 41 -0.92 -4.97 10.54
C ALA A 41 0.61 -5.00 10.39
N THR A 42 1.17 -4.07 9.62
CA THR A 42 2.59 -4.05 9.26
C THR A 42 3.55 -3.97 10.47
N PRO A 43 3.26 -3.22 11.56
CA PRO A 43 4.16 -3.18 12.71
C PRO A 43 4.38 -4.52 13.40
N PHE A 44 3.40 -5.43 13.37
CA PHE A 44 3.57 -6.78 13.94
C PHE A 44 4.59 -7.59 13.14
N PHE A 45 4.52 -7.51 11.81
CA PHE A 45 5.49 -8.14 10.94
C PHE A 45 6.89 -7.57 11.21
N ILE A 46 7.04 -6.24 11.16
CA ILE A 46 8.31 -5.56 11.45
C ILE A 46 8.83 -5.93 12.84
N GLY A 47 7.98 -5.91 13.87
CA GLY A 47 8.35 -6.26 15.24
C GLY A 47 8.82 -7.71 15.38
N SER A 48 8.17 -8.65 14.70
CA SER A 48 8.54 -10.08 14.76
C SER A 48 9.92 -10.38 14.17
N ILE A 49 10.29 -9.73 13.06
CA ILE A 49 11.60 -9.91 12.40
C ILE A 49 12.69 -9.00 13.00
N SER A 50 12.33 -8.05 13.86
CA SER A 50 13.23 -7.07 14.45
C SER A 50 13.74 -7.43 15.86
N ARG A 51 13.49 -8.66 16.33
CA ARG A 51 13.97 -9.13 17.64
C ARG A 51 15.51 -9.00 17.73
N GLY A 52 15.98 -8.34 18.79
CA GLY A 52 17.41 -8.14 19.06
C GLY A 52 18.06 -6.94 18.35
N ARG A 53 17.29 -6.12 17.61
CA ARG A 53 17.78 -4.88 16.99
C ARG A 53 17.45 -3.65 17.85
N THR A 54 18.24 -2.60 17.72
CA THR A 54 17.93 -1.31 18.37
C THR A 54 16.78 -0.61 17.65
N ILE A 55 16.01 0.20 18.39
CA ILE A 55 14.90 1.01 17.83
C ILE A 55 15.39 1.84 16.63
N LYS A 56 16.58 2.44 16.75
CA LYS A 56 17.19 3.26 15.69
C LYS A 56 17.47 2.45 14.41
N GLU A 57 17.99 1.24 14.53
CA GLU A 57 18.26 0.36 13.38
C GLU A 57 16.96 -0.09 12.70
N VAL A 58 15.91 -0.38 13.47
CA VAL A 58 14.61 -0.78 12.94
C VAL A 58 13.97 0.38 12.16
N ILE A 59 13.99 1.59 12.72
CA ILE A 59 13.45 2.79 12.08
C ILE A 59 14.24 3.13 10.81
N LEU A 60 15.56 3.28 10.90
CA LEU A 60 16.39 3.68 9.76
C LEU A 60 16.39 2.61 8.67
N GLY A 61 16.49 1.33 9.03
CA GLY A 61 16.40 0.23 8.08
C GLY A 61 15.06 0.22 7.36
N GLY A 62 13.95 0.35 8.10
CA GLY A 62 12.60 0.43 7.52
C GLY A 62 12.46 1.58 6.53
N TYR A 63 12.91 2.79 6.89
CA TYR A 63 12.86 3.95 5.99
C TYR A 63 13.74 3.78 4.75
N ILE A 64 15.00 3.36 4.90
CA ILE A 64 15.93 3.27 3.78
C ILE A 64 15.45 2.22 2.77
N PHE A 65 15.16 1.00 3.24
CA PHE A 65 14.74 -0.08 2.34
C PHE A 65 13.35 0.20 1.76
N GLY A 66 12.40 0.68 2.56
CA GLY A 66 11.06 1.04 2.09
C GLY A 66 11.08 2.13 1.01
N LEU A 67 11.75 3.25 1.30
CA LEU A 67 11.84 4.37 0.35
C LEU A 67 12.62 3.99 -0.91
N SER A 68 13.71 3.25 -0.79
CA SER A 68 14.51 2.84 -1.95
C SER A 68 13.70 1.98 -2.92
N GLY A 69 12.93 1.01 -2.43
CA GLY A 69 12.09 0.16 -3.26
C GLY A 69 11.03 0.96 -4.02
N THR A 70 10.33 1.86 -3.31
CA THR A 70 9.33 2.74 -3.93
C THR A 70 9.97 3.67 -4.95
N PHE A 71 11.10 4.30 -4.63
CA PHE A 71 11.79 5.21 -5.55
C PHE A 71 12.28 4.49 -6.81
N ILE A 72 12.89 3.32 -6.67
CA ILE A 72 13.36 2.55 -7.83
C ILE A 72 12.17 2.19 -8.73
N SER A 73 11.06 1.73 -8.15
CA SER A 73 9.86 1.39 -8.92
C SER A 73 9.31 2.58 -9.72
N PHE A 74 9.09 3.73 -9.08
CA PHE A 74 8.58 4.93 -9.75
C PHE A 74 9.58 5.54 -10.75
N ILE A 75 10.88 5.51 -10.45
CA ILE A 75 11.92 6.01 -11.35
C ILE A 75 12.03 5.12 -12.59
N VAL A 76 11.98 3.80 -12.46
CA VAL A 76 12.12 2.89 -13.60
C VAL A 76 10.81 2.83 -14.39
N LEU A 77 9.71 2.40 -13.76
CA LEU A 77 8.45 2.15 -14.45
C LEU A 77 7.73 3.45 -14.82
N GLY A 78 7.72 4.43 -13.92
CA GLY A 78 7.09 5.72 -14.17
C GLY A 78 7.79 6.51 -15.26
N ASN A 79 9.13 6.58 -15.22
CA ASN A 79 9.88 7.28 -16.27
C ASN A 79 9.82 6.54 -17.61
N TYR A 80 9.74 5.21 -17.63
CA TYR A 80 9.53 4.44 -18.86
C TYR A 80 8.21 4.82 -19.54
N GLY A 81 7.10 4.82 -18.79
CA GLY A 81 5.79 5.22 -19.32
C GLY A 81 5.78 6.68 -19.81
N ILE A 82 6.37 7.60 -19.05
CA ILE A 82 6.49 9.01 -19.46
C ILE A 82 7.34 9.14 -20.74
N ALA A 83 8.46 8.43 -20.84
CA ALA A 83 9.33 8.47 -22.00
C ALA A 83 8.60 8.01 -23.26
N LEU A 84 7.83 6.92 -23.19
CA LEU A 84 7.02 6.44 -24.32
C LEU A 84 6.05 7.51 -24.84
N ASN A 85 5.42 8.24 -23.93
CA ASN A 85 4.48 9.32 -24.27
C ASN A 85 5.18 10.57 -24.82
N VAL A 86 6.27 11.01 -24.20
CA VAL A 86 7.02 12.22 -24.59
C VAL A 86 7.73 12.03 -25.93
N PHE A 87 8.30 10.86 -26.19
CA PHE A 87 8.96 10.55 -27.47
C PHE A 87 7.97 10.14 -28.57
N GLY A 88 6.66 10.16 -28.30
CA GLY A 88 5.62 9.88 -29.29
C GLY A 88 5.57 8.40 -29.75
N GLN A 89 6.16 7.49 -28.98
CA GLN A 89 6.14 6.05 -29.29
C GLN A 89 4.80 5.42 -28.91
N LEU A 90 4.15 5.93 -27.85
CA LEU A 90 2.84 5.48 -27.39
C LEU A 90 2.10 6.62 -26.71
N ASP A 91 0.95 7.02 -27.25
CA ASP A 91 0.10 8.06 -26.63
C ASP A 91 -0.76 7.45 -25.51
N LEU A 92 -0.19 7.42 -24.31
CA LEU A 92 -0.83 6.84 -23.13
C LEU A 92 -2.10 7.59 -22.73
N VAL A 93 -2.15 8.90 -22.97
CA VAL A 93 -3.30 9.73 -22.61
C VAL A 93 -4.48 9.38 -23.50
N LYS A 94 -4.25 9.23 -24.81
CA LYS A 94 -5.29 8.80 -25.74
C LYS A 94 -5.78 7.39 -25.46
N ILE A 95 -4.87 6.44 -25.26
CA ILE A 95 -5.22 5.03 -24.96
C ILE A 95 -6.06 4.94 -23.69
N TYR A 96 -5.67 5.67 -22.64
CA TYR A 96 -6.44 5.69 -21.40
C TYR A 96 -7.81 6.34 -21.61
N ASN A 97 -7.89 7.45 -22.34
CA ASN A 97 -9.16 8.12 -22.58
C ASN A 97 -10.16 7.26 -23.37
N GLU A 98 -9.67 6.47 -24.33
CA GLU A 98 -10.50 5.58 -25.16
C GLU A 98 -10.91 4.29 -24.41
N SER A 99 -9.98 3.69 -23.66
CA SER A 99 -10.24 2.43 -22.94
C SER A 99 -10.90 2.61 -21.58
N GLN A 100 -10.71 3.77 -20.94
CA GLN A 100 -11.01 4.02 -19.52
C GLN A 100 -10.48 2.91 -18.59
N ASN A 101 -9.43 2.19 -19.01
CA ASN A 101 -8.95 1.00 -18.34
C ASN A 101 -7.43 1.08 -18.11
N LEU A 102 -7.07 1.25 -16.83
CA LEU A 102 -5.67 1.31 -16.38
C LEU A 102 -4.92 0.01 -16.68
N TYR A 103 -5.56 -1.15 -16.52
CA TYR A 103 -4.93 -2.44 -16.75
C TYR A 103 -4.59 -2.64 -18.23
N PHE A 104 -5.47 -2.22 -19.12
CA PHE A 104 -5.22 -2.24 -20.56
C PHE A 104 -4.05 -1.32 -20.93
N THR A 105 -4.03 -0.10 -20.38
CA THR A 105 -2.94 0.87 -20.62
C THR A 105 -1.58 0.33 -20.16
N ILE A 106 -1.51 -0.34 -19.00
CA ILE A 106 -0.28 -1.00 -18.52
C ILE A 106 0.13 -2.15 -19.46
N GLY A 107 -0.84 -2.91 -19.97
CA GLY A 107 -0.60 -3.96 -20.96
C GLY A 107 0.06 -3.42 -22.23
N GLU A 108 -0.42 -2.29 -22.74
CA GLU A 108 0.15 -1.61 -23.90
C GLU A 108 1.59 -1.13 -23.63
N ILE A 109 1.87 -0.60 -22.44
CA ILE A 109 3.24 -0.25 -22.04
C ILE A 109 4.15 -1.49 -22.08
N ILE A 110 3.71 -2.64 -21.58
CA ILE A 110 4.51 -3.87 -21.57
C ILE A 110 4.73 -4.39 -23.00
N SER A 111 3.75 -4.24 -23.88
CA SER A 111 3.85 -4.62 -25.30
C SER A 111 4.98 -3.89 -26.03
N THR A 112 5.42 -2.72 -25.55
CA THR A 112 6.55 -1.98 -26.12
C THR A 112 7.93 -2.50 -25.70
N LEU A 113 8.01 -3.36 -24.68
CA LEU A 113 9.28 -3.90 -24.20
C LEU A 113 9.85 -4.94 -25.16
N PRO A 114 11.19 -5.13 -25.21
CA PRO A 114 11.79 -6.24 -25.92
C PRO A 114 11.31 -7.56 -25.28
N LEU A 115 10.79 -8.49 -26.09
CA LEU A 115 10.19 -9.77 -25.65
C LEU A 115 8.96 -9.58 -24.74
N PRO A 116 7.88 -8.93 -25.24
CA PRO A 116 6.74 -8.53 -24.41
C PRO A 116 6.00 -9.72 -23.79
N PHE A 117 5.98 -10.87 -24.47
CA PHE A 117 5.39 -12.11 -23.94
C PHE A 117 6.07 -12.58 -22.64
N ILE A 118 7.41 -12.54 -22.59
CA ILE A 118 8.18 -12.95 -21.41
C ILE A 118 7.96 -11.93 -20.28
N ALA A 119 8.00 -10.63 -20.60
CA ALA A 119 7.74 -9.58 -19.63
C ALA A 119 6.34 -9.70 -19.00
N MET A 120 5.33 -10.00 -19.81
CA MET A 120 3.95 -10.21 -19.35
C MET A 120 3.85 -11.44 -18.42
N ILE A 121 4.47 -12.57 -18.78
CA ILE A 121 4.50 -13.77 -17.92
C ILE A 121 5.16 -13.46 -16.57
N LEU A 122 6.30 -12.77 -16.59
CA LEU A 122 7.02 -12.38 -15.38
C LEU A 122 6.18 -11.44 -14.50
N LEU A 123 5.48 -10.49 -15.10
CA LEU A 123 4.58 -9.61 -14.37
C LEU A 123 3.45 -10.39 -13.70
N ILE A 124 2.76 -11.26 -14.45
CA ILE A 124 1.65 -12.07 -13.92
C ILE A 124 2.15 -12.93 -12.76
N LEU A 125 3.29 -13.62 -12.93
CA LEU A 125 3.87 -14.45 -11.87
C LEU A 125 4.20 -13.61 -10.64
N THR A 126 4.85 -12.46 -10.82
CA THR A 126 5.19 -11.53 -9.73
C THR A 126 3.95 -11.06 -8.99
N MET A 127 2.88 -10.69 -9.71
CA MET A 127 1.62 -10.25 -9.12
C MET A 127 0.95 -11.37 -8.33
N ILE A 128 0.91 -12.60 -8.87
CA ILE A 128 0.33 -13.76 -8.18
C ILE A 128 1.11 -14.07 -6.91
N THR A 129 2.44 -14.13 -6.98
CA THR A 129 3.29 -14.40 -5.81
C THR A 129 3.14 -13.31 -4.76
N PHE A 130 3.20 -12.03 -5.17
CA PHE A 130 3.05 -10.90 -4.26
C PHE A 130 1.67 -10.91 -3.58
N TYR A 131 0.61 -11.15 -4.35
CA TYR A 131 -0.74 -11.24 -3.81
C TYR A 131 -0.91 -12.43 -2.86
N ALA A 132 -0.39 -13.60 -3.21
CA ALA A 132 -0.45 -14.79 -2.37
C ALA A 132 0.26 -14.59 -1.02
N THR A 133 1.50 -14.08 -1.03
CA THR A 133 2.28 -13.81 0.19
C THR A 133 1.63 -12.73 1.05
N THR A 134 1.11 -11.68 0.42
CA THR A 134 0.42 -10.59 1.11
C THR A 134 -0.88 -11.07 1.75
N PHE A 135 -1.67 -11.85 1.02
CA PHE A 135 -2.94 -12.40 1.49
C PHE A 135 -2.75 -13.36 2.66
N ASP A 136 -1.72 -14.23 2.61
CA ASP A 136 -1.37 -15.12 3.71
C ASP A 136 -0.98 -14.33 4.97
N SER A 137 -0.17 -13.27 4.80
CA SER A 137 0.26 -12.41 5.91
C SER A 137 -0.93 -11.69 6.59
N ILE A 138 -1.87 -11.13 5.80
CA ILE A 138 -3.06 -10.45 6.34
C ILE A 138 -3.98 -11.46 7.04
N THR A 139 -4.19 -12.62 6.42
CA THR A 139 -5.01 -13.70 7.01
C THR A 139 -4.44 -14.13 8.37
N LEU A 140 -3.12 -14.29 8.46
CA LEU A 140 -2.45 -14.66 9.70
C LEU A 140 -2.67 -13.60 10.79
N VAL A 141 -2.50 -12.32 10.44
CA VAL A 141 -2.70 -11.21 11.39
C VAL A 141 -4.16 -11.13 11.85
N ALA A 142 -5.13 -11.22 10.92
CA ALA A 142 -6.56 -11.22 11.26
C ALA A 142 -6.95 -12.41 12.16
N ALA A 143 -6.42 -13.59 11.86
CA ALA A 143 -6.60 -14.77 12.68
C ALA A 143 -5.96 -14.59 14.07
N ALA A 144 -4.79 -13.95 14.15
CA ALA A 144 -4.13 -13.66 15.42
C ALA A 144 -4.97 -12.72 16.30
N TYR A 145 -5.54 -11.66 15.73
CA TYR A 145 -6.43 -10.74 16.43
C TYR A 145 -7.72 -11.38 16.98
N SER A 146 -8.12 -12.55 16.46
CA SER A 146 -9.32 -13.26 16.94
C SER A 146 -9.10 -14.01 18.25
N TYR A 147 -7.87 -14.09 18.74
CA TYR A 147 -7.54 -14.72 20.01
C TYR A 147 -7.22 -13.66 21.08
N LYS A 148 -7.70 -13.90 22.30
CA LYS A 148 -7.42 -13.03 23.47
C LYS A 148 -5.96 -13.16 23.96
N SER A 149 -5.38 -14.36 23.85
CA SER A 149 -3.95 -14.62 24.04
C SER A 149 -3.52 -15.70 23.05
N LEU A 150 -2.41 -15.48 22.37
CA LEU A 150 -1.68 -16.51 21.64
C LEU A 150 -0.34 -16.67 22.36
N ASP A 151 -0.18 -17.78 23.08
CA ASP A 151 1.05 -18.13 23.80
C ASP A 151 2.15 -18.55 22.80
N ASN A 152 2.54 -17.65 21.88
CA ASN A 152 3.51 -17.88 20.82
C ASN A 152 3.18 -19.04 19.86
N LYS A 153 1.92 -19.48 19.82
CA LYS A 153 1.44 -20.53 18.91
C LYS A 153 0.81 -19.90 17.67
N GLU A 154 0.91 -20.58 16.53
CA GLU A 154 0.20 -20.12 15.35
C GLU A 154 -1.33 -20.21 15.53
N PRO A 155 -2.10 -19.25 14.97
CA PRO A 155 -3.55 -19.32 14.92
C PRO A 155 -4.03 -20.63 14.29
N SER A 156 -5.13 -21.20 14.78
CA SER A 156 -5.65 -22.46 14.24
C SER A 156 -5.98 -22.33 12.75
N LYS A 157 -5.73 -23.40 11.98
CA LYS A 157 -6.03 -23.44 10.53
C LYS A 157 -7.49 -23.13 10.20
N LYS A 158 -8.42 -23.46 11.12
CA LYS A 158 -9.86 -23.19 10.96
C LYS A 158 -10.17 -21.68 10.98
N ILE A 159 -9.54 -20.93 11.89
CA ILE A 159 -9.74 -19.47 11.97
C ILE A 159 -9.04 -18.76 10.81
N LYS A 160 -7.85 -19.22 10.41
CA LYS A 160 -7.19 -18.72 9.20
C LYS A 160 -8.10 -18.90 7.97
N LEU A 161 -8.66 -20.10 7.77
CA LEU A 161 -9.56 -20.37 6.65
C LEU A 161 -10.84 -19.53 6.68
N TYR A 162 -11.44 -19.32 7.86
CA TYR A 162 -12.59 -18.43 8.03
C TYR A 162 -12.27 -17.00 7.57
N TRP A 163 -11.14 -16.43 8.00
CA TRP A 163 -10.72 -15.10 7.58
C TRP A 163 -10.34 -15.05 6.11
N SER A 164 -9.69 -16.06 5.55
CA SER A 164 -9.41 -16.12 4.11
C SER A 164 -10.69 -16.05 3.28
N ILE A 165 -11.74 -16.77 3.66
CA ILE A 165 -13.03 -16.75 2.95
C ILE A 165 -13.69 -15.37 3.06
N LEU A 166 -13.68 -14.76 4.25
CA LEU A 166 -14.24 -13.41 4.42
C LEU A 166 -13.47 -12.35 3.62
N LEU A 167 -12.13 -12.41 3.66
CA LEU A 167 -11.26 -11.44 3.01
C LEU A 167 -11.33 -11.54 1.48
N ILE A 168 -11.60 -12.71 0.90
CA ILE A 168 -11.74 -12.87 -0.56
C ILE A 168 -13.12 -12.46 -1.08
N LEU A 169 -14.15 -12.52 -0.23
CA LEU A 169 -15.52 -12.17 -0.62
C LEU A 169 -15.65 -10.69 -1.01
N LEU A 170 -14.92 -9.80 -0.33
CA LEU A 170 -14.91 -8.36 -0.63
C LEU A 170 -14.31 -8.04 -2.01
N PRO A 171 -13.07 -8.47 -2.36
CA PRO A 171 -12.52 -8.31 -3.71
C PRO A 171 -13.39 -8.93 -4.81
N ILE A 172 -13.99 -10.10 -4.57
CA ILE A 172 -14.90 -10.72 -5.55
C ILE A 172 -16.08 -9.79 -5.84
N GLY A 173 -16.70 -9.20 -4.82
CA GLY A 173 -17.76 -8.22 -5.00
C GLY A 173 -17.30 -6.96 -5.76
N LEU A 174 -16.06 -6.52 -5.55
CA LEU A 174 -15.49 -5.36 -6.25
C LEU A 174 -15.19 -5.63 -7.73
N ILE A 175 -14.84 -6.87 -8.12
CA ILE A 175 -14.60 -7.24 -9.52
C ILE A 175 -15.88 -7.09 -10.37
N PHE A 176 -17.04 -7.38 -9.80
CA PHE A 176 -18.33 -7.25 -10.48
C PHE A 176 -18.90 -5.83 -10.46
N SER A 177 -18.15 -4.87 -9.91
CA SER A 177 -18.59 -3.48 -9.85
C SER A 177 -18.03 -2.68 -11.02
N ASP A 178 -18.91 -1.98 -11.75
CA ASP A 178 -18.58 -1.18 -12.94
C ASP A 178 -17.56 -0.04 -12.69
N ASN A 179 -17.24 0.27 -11.41
CA ASN A 179 -16.22 1.24 -11.00
C ASN A 179 -15.38 0.75 -9.80
N SER A 180 -14.74 -0.40 -9.96
CA SER A 180 -13.93 -1.04 -8.90
C SER A 180 -12.91 -0.11 -8.23
N MET A 181 -12.23 0.75 -8.98
CA MET A 181 -11.23 1.68 -8.43
C MET A 181 -11.85 2.77 -7.55
N SER A 182 -12.88 3.46 -8.04
CA SER A 182 -13.58 4.51 -7.26
C SER A 182 -14.21 3.94 -5.99
N ASN A 183 -14.75 2.73 -6.07
CA ASN A 183 -15.34 2.04 -4.92
C ASN A 183 -14.26 1.65 -3.90
N LEU A 184 -13.11 1.16 -4.37
CA LEU A 184 -11.98 0.84 -3.50
C LEU A 184 -11.44 2.07 -2.78
N GLN A 185 -11.35 3.21 -3.47
CA GLN A 185 -10.92 4.48 -2.88
C GLN A 185 -11.87 4.92 -1.76
N THR A 186 -13.18 4.93 -2.04
CA THR A 186 -14.21 5.34 -1.08
C THR A 186 -14.21 4.46 0.16
N VAL A 187 -14.20 3.14 -0.01
CA VAL A 187 -14.18 2.17 1.11
C VAL A 187 -12.93 2.35 1.96
N SER A 188 -11.77 2.58 1.33
CA SER A 188 -10.50 2.79 2.05
C SER A 188 -10.55 4.04 2.92
N ILE A 189 -11.10 5.14 2.41
CA ILE A 189 -11.22 6.41 3.15
C ILE A 189 -12.15 6.24 4.36
N ILE A 190 -13.31 5.59 4.18
CA ILE A 190 -14.25 5.33 5.27
C ILE A 190 -13.62 4.44 6.35
N ALA A 191 -12.90 3.38 5.95
CA ALA A 191 -12.23 2.46 6.87
C ALA A 191 -11.07 3.13 7.63
N ALA A 192 -10.37 4.08 7.00
CA ALA A 192 -9.20 4.71 7.61
C ALA A 192 -9.55 5.73 8.70
N PHE A 193 -10.74 6.33 8.66
CA PHE A 193 -11.18 7.32 9.64
C PHE A 193 -11.13 6.81 11.10
N PRO A 194 -11.77 5.67 11.47
CA PRO A 194 -11.66 5.13 12.83
C PRO A 194 -10.25 4.65 13.17
N ILE A 195 -9.49 4.17 12.18
CA ILE A 195 -8.11 3.71 12.37
C ILE A 195 -7.19 4.88 12.73
N GLY A 196 -7.44 6.08 12.19
CA GLY A 196 -6.73 7.30 12.57
C GLY A 196 -6.77 7.57 14.08
N ILE A 197 -7.92 7.37 14.71
CA ILE A 197 -8.09 7.50 16.17
C ILE A 197 -7.25 6.46 16.90
N ILE A 198 -7.28 5.20 16.44
CA ILE A 198 -6.49 4.11 17.04
C ILE A 198 -4.99 4.41 16.95
N MET A 199 -4.50 4.92 15.82
CA MET A 199 -3.08 5.28 15.68
C MET A 199 -2.65 6.37 16.67
N ILE A 200 -3.48 7.39 16.90
CA ILE A 200 -3.18 8.43 17.90
C ILE A 200 -3.06 7.81 19.29
N LEU A 201 -3.98 6.91 19.65
CA LEU A 201 -3.93 6.17 20.91
C LEU A 201 -2.65 5.30 21.03
N LEU A 202 -2.24 4.64 19.94
CA LEU A 202 -1.01 3.85 19.90
C LEU A 202 0.24 4.72 20.11
N ILE A 203 0.29 5.90 19.49
CA ILE A 203 1.41 6.84 19.67
C ILE A 203 1.49 7.32 21.12
N ILE A 204 0.36 7.72 21.71
CA ILE A 204 0.29 8.14 23.12
C ILE A 204 0.71 6.99 24.05
N SER A 205 0.20 5.78 23.80
CA SER A 205 0.55 4.58 24.57
C SER A 205 2.03 4.25 24.46
N PHE A 206 2.63 4.38 23.28
CA PHE A 206 4.05 4.11 23.07
C PHE A 206 4.94 5.09 23.84
N PHE A 207 4.64 6.39 23.79
CA PHE A 207 5.42 7.37 24.55
C PHE A 207 5.29 7.15 26.06
N LYS A 208 4.09 6.77 26.53
CA LYS A 208 3.89 6.43 27.94
C LYS A 208 4.68 5.19 28.36
N ASP A 209 4.65 4.13 27.55
CA ASP A 209 5.38 2.88 27.80
C ASP A 209 6.90 3.09 27.75
N ALA A 210 7.39 3.89 26.80
CA ALA A 210 8.79 4.26 26.70
C ALA A 210 9.26 5.06 27.93
N ASP A 211 8.43 5.99 28.43
CA ASP A 211 8.74 6.76 29.64
C ASP A 211 8.76 5.85 30.89
N MET A 212 7.80 4.92 31.01
CA MET A 212 7.80 3.90 32.07
C MET A 212 9.09 3.08 32.03
N TYR A 213 9.45 2.54 30.87
CA TYR A 213 10.68 1.75 30.67
C TYR A 213 11.95 2.53 31.02
N LEU A 214 12.05 3.80 30.62
CA LEU A 214 13.21 4.66 30.91
C LEU A 214 13.26 5.09 32.38
N SER A 215 12.10 5.25 33.03
CA SER A 215 11.99 5.59 34.45
C SER A 215 12.20 4.39 35.39
N GLY A 216 12.29 3.17 34.85
CA GLY A 216 12.53 1.94 35.61
C GLY A 216 11.31 1.40 36.37
N ASN A 217 10.09 1.82 35.99
CA ASN A 217 8.82 1.32 36.53
C ASN A 217 8.16 0.31 35.59
#